data_AF-A0A2G2FDF5-F1
#
_entry.id   AF-A0A2G2FDF5-F1
#
_cell.length_a   1.000
_cell.length_b   1.000
_cell.length_c   1.000
_cell.angle_alpha   90.00
_cell.angle_beta   90.00
_cell.angle_gamma   90.00
#
_symmetry.space_group_name_H-M   'P 1'
#
loop_
_entity.id
_entity.type
_entity.pdbx_description
1 polymer ?
#
loop_
_entity_poly.entity_id
_entity_poly.type
_entity_poly.pdbx_seq_one_letter_code
_entity_poly.pdbx_strand_id
1 'polypeptide(L)'
;MHDIEPYFNWRHYYISSEDERSPFYAREYSEFEFTDQVYNYMIHPQWDNIGSPTLFIKIIYTDYEEGYTVIELIGEWNDAINNDIMTLKRDIIEPLIYEGVDKFILIGENVLNFHYSDDCYYEEWFDELEDGYIALINFHEHVVKEFNEIHLDQYFVLGGELEEFSWRTYTPNQFFGKVDTYVQKRLN
;
A
#
# COMPACT_ATOMS: atom_id res chain seq x y z
N MET A 1 -6.69 -5.87 -14.99
CA MET A 1 -7.48 -5.23 -13.92
C MET A 1 -8.53 -6.19 -13.39
N HIS A 2 -9.51 -6.63 -14.19
CA HIS A 2 -10.54 -7.57 -13.69
C HIS A 2 -10.00 -8.97 -13.33
N ASP A 3 -8.95 -9.47 -14.00
CA ASP A 3 -8.30 -10.75 -13.67
C ASP A 3 -7.20 -10.63 -12.60
N ILE A 4 -6.88 -9.40 -12.16
CA ILE A 4 -5.84 -9.18 -11.15
C ILE A 4 -6.54 -9.21 -9.80
N GLU A 5 -6.40 -10.31 -9.06
CA GLU A 5 -6.86 -10.44 -7.69
C GLU A 5 -5.74 -10.06 -6.71
N PRO A 6 -6.04 -9.49 -5.53
CA PRO A 6 -5.05 -9.40 -4.46
C PRO A 6 -4.49 -10.77 -4.07
N TYR A 7 -3.29 -10.79 -3.53
CA TYR A 7 -2.59 -12.03 -3.23
C TYR A 7 -3.28 -12.85 -2.13
N PHE A 8 -3.91 -13.95 -2.54
CA PHE A 8 -4.75 -14.76 -1.65
C PHE A 8 -3.97 -15.77 -0.79
N ASN A 9 -2.72 -16.11 -1.14
CA ASN A 9 -1.94 -17.13 -0.43
C ASN A 9 -1.55 -16.70 0.99
N TRP A 10 -1.78 -15.46 1.41
CA TRP A 10 -1.59 -15.02 2.79
C TRP A 10 -2.89 -14.96 3.61
N ARG A 11 -4.04 -15.27 3.00
CA ARG A 11 -5.35 -15.24 3.70
C ARG A 11 -5.44 -16.21 4.88
N HIS A 12 -4.65 -17.28 4.90
CA HIS A 12 -4.59 -18.18 6.07
C HIS A 12 -3.77 -17.61 7.23
N TYR A 13 -3.03 -16.52 7.02
CA TYR A 13 -2.35 -15.77 8.08
C TYR A 13 -3.17 -14.56 8.55
N TYR A 14 -3.79 -13.83 7.62
CA TYR A 14 -4.50 -12.58 7.92
C TYR A 14 -5.59 -12.30 6.90
N ILE A 15 -6.74 -11.81 7.37
CA ILE A 15 -7.84 -11.31 6.53
C ILE A 15 -8.31 -9.99 7.13
N SER A 16 -8.16 -8.89 6.38
CA SER A 16 -8.50 -7.54 6.86
C SER A 16 -9.96 -7.39 7.27
N SER A 17 -10.89 -8.03 6.56
CA SER A 17 -12.32 -7.96 6.89
C SER A 17 -12.73 -8.73 8.14
N GLU A 18 -11.88 -9.63 8.65
CA GLU A 18 -12.14 -10.42 9.86
C GLU A 18 -11.42 -9.87 11.10
N ASP A 19 -10.55 -8.87 10.93
CA ASP A 19 -9.77 -8.24 12.00
C ASP A 19 -10.46 -6.98 12.51
N GLU A 20 -10.91 -6.99 13.76
CA GLU A 20 -11.62 -5.88 14.42
C GLU A 20 -10.83 -4.56 14.47
N ARG A 21 -9.50 -4.63 14.36
CA ARG A 21 -8.61 -3.46 14.34
C ARG A 21 -8.37 -2.92 12.93
N SER A 22 -8.75 -3.66 11.90
CA SER A 22 -8.55 -3.25 10.52
C SER A 22 -9.54 -2.15 10.13
N PRO A 23 -9.13 -1.15 9.32
CA PRO A 23 -10.07 -0.19 8.72
C PRO A 23 -11.09 -0.86 7.79
N PHE A 24 -10.87 -2.13 7.39
CA PHE A 24 -11.79 -2.90 6.56
C PHE A 24 -12.64 -3.92 7.32
N TYR A 25 -12.63 -3.88 8.66
CA TYR A 25 -13.40 -4.83 9.47
C TYR A 25 -14.88 -4.90 9.05
N ALA A 26 -15.41 -6.11 8.99
CA ALA A 26 -16.79 -6.42 8.61
C ALA A 26 -17.21 -5.99 7.19
N ARG A 27 -16.25 -5.66 6.31
CA ARG A 27 -16.53 -5.42 4.90
C ARG A 27 -16.94 -6.72 4.22
N GLU A 28 -18.05 -6.67 3.49
CA GLU A 28 -18.53 -7.78 2.66
C GLU A 28 -18.07 -7.60 1.22
N TYR A 29 -17.49 -8.65 0.64
CA TYR A 29 -17.03 -8.66 -0.75
C TYR A 29 -17.99 -9.47 -1.62
N SER A 30 -18.32 -8.94 -2.80
CA SER A 30 -19.08 -9.69 -3.79
C SER A 30 -18.20 -10.73 -4.48
N GLU A 31 -18.72 -11.95 -4.67
CA GLU A 31 -18.03 -13.00 -5.43
C GLU A 31 -18.35 -12.93 -6.94
N PHE A 32 -19.39 -12.18 -7.34
CA PHE A 32 -19.94 -12.26 -8.70
C PHE A 32 -20.16 -10.89 -9.37
N GLU A 33 -20.29 -9.82 -8.59
CA GLU A 33 -20.62 -8.50 -9.11
C GLU A 33 -19.40 -7.60 -9.11
N PHE A 34 -19.03 -7.12 -10.29
CA PHE A 34 -18.04 -6.07 -10.47
C PHE A 34 -18.75 -4.71 -10.32
N THR A 35 -18.45 -4.00 -9.23
CA THR A 35 -19.02 -2.69 -8.93
C THR A 35 -18.15 -1.54 -9.42
N ASP A 36 -16.84 -1.77 -9.44
CA ASP A 36 -15.85 -0.73 -9.66
C ASP A 36 -15.15 -0.87 -11.02
N GLN A 37 -14.79 0.26 -11.62
CA GLN A 37 -14.07 0.32 -12.89
C GLN A 37 -13.07 1.47 -12.89
N VAL A 38 -11.92 1.24 -13.51
CA VAL A 38 -10.92 2.26 -13.84
C VAL A 38 -10.78 2.29 -15.35
N TYR A 39 -11.09 3.43 -15.96
CA TYR A 39 -11.29 3.59 -17.40
C TYR A 39 -12.32 2.59 -17.96
N ASN A 40 -11.88 1.74 -18.90
CA ASN A 40 -12.71 0.73 -19.56
C ASN A 40 -12.53 -0.66 -18.94
N TYR A 41 -11.91 -0.76 -17.76
CA TYR A 41 -11.63 -2.02 -17.10
C TYR A 41 -12.31 -2.12 -15.75
N MET A 42 -13.01 -3.23 -15.53
CA MET A 42 -13.55 -3.56 -14.20
C MET A 42 -12.39 -3.93 -13.24
N ILE A 43 -12.55 -3.61 -11.96
CA ILE A 43 -11.64 -4.00 -10.88
C ILE A 43 -12.16 -5.27 -10.22
N HIS A 44 -11.28 -6.24 -9.97
CA HIS A 44 -11.69 -7.47 -9.29
C HIS A 44 -12.30 -7.14 -7.91
N PRO A 45 -13.47 -7.71 -7.55
CA PRO A 45 -14.25 -7.28 -6.37
C PRO A 45 -13.59 -7.56 -5.02
N GLN A 46 -12.42 -8.20 -5.01
CA GLN A 46 -11.63 -8.47 -3.80
C GLN A 46 -10.70 -7.30 -3.43
N TRP A 47 -10.50 -6.35 -4.34
CA TRP A 47 -9.81 -5.09 -4.04
C TRP A 47 -10.72 -4.16 -3.24
N ASP A 48 -10.10 -3.44 -2.31
CA ASP A 48 -10.78 -2.48 -1.46
C ASP A 48 -10.79 -1.10 -2.11
N ASN A 49 -12.00 -0.59 -2.39
CA ASN A 49 -12.19 0.81 -2.69
C ASN A 49 -12.01 1.62 -1.39
N ILE A 50 -11.11 2.59 -1.43
CA ILE A 50 -10.77 3.47 -0.30
C ILE A 50 -11.54 4.79 -0.32
N GLY A 51 -12.44 5.00 -1.28
CA GLY A 51 -13.06 6.29 -1.56
C GLY A 51 -12.44 7.02 -2.76
N SER A 52 -11.37 6.47 -3.34
CA SER A 52 -10.78 6.94 -4.59
C SER A 52 -11.47 6.31 -5.81
N PRO A 53 -11.68 7.07 -6.90
CA PRO A 53 -12.20 6.51 -8.15
C PRO A 53 -11.15 5.74 -8.96
N THR A 54 -9.86 5.89 -8.67
CA THR A 54 -8.78 5.34 -9.51
C THR A 54 -7.78 4.48 -8.76
N LEU A 55 -7.66 4.64 -7.43
CA LEU A 55 -6.75 3.88 -6.59
C LEU A 55 -7.52 2.91 -5.69
N PHE A 56 -7.13 1.64 -5.73
CA PHE A 56 -7.67 0.59 -4.89
C PHE A 56 -6.53 -0.09 -4.16
N ILE A 57 -6.81 -0.66 -3.00
CA ILE A 57 -5.78 -1.32 -2.19
C ILE A 57 -6.22 -2.68 -1.68
N LYS A 58 -5.30 -3.42 -1.09
CA LYS A 58 -5.61 -4.54 -0.21
C LYS A 58 -4.61 -4.60 0.92
N ILE A 59 -5.07 -4.55 2.17
CA ILE A 59 -4.23 -4.94 3.31
C ILE A 59 -4.17 -6.47 3.31
N ILE A 60 -3.01 -7.03 2.98
CA ILE A 60 -2.82 -8.48 2.89
C ILE A 60 -2.20 -9.08 4.15
N TYR A 61 -1.63 -8.25 5.01
CA TYR A 61 -1.11 -8.66 6.31
C TYR A 61 -0.91 -7.46 7.24
N THR A 62 -1.19 -7.63 8.53
CA THR A 62 -0.83 -6.65 9.57
C THR A 62 -0.40 -7.40 10.83
N ASP A 63 0.74 -7.00 11.41
CA ASP A 63 1.21 -7.45 12.71
C ASP A 63 1.34 -6.23 13.63
N TYR A 64 0.44 -6.15 14.59
CA TYR A 64 0.37 -5.04 15.54
C TYR A 64 1.39 -5.15 16.67
N GLU A 65 1.97 -6.34 16.92
CA GLU A 65 3.02 -6.51 17.93
C GLU A 65 4.37 -6.02 17.38
N GLU A 66 4.68 -6.38 16.12
CA GLU A 66 5.88 -5.92 15.41
C GLU A 66 5.70 -4.53 14.74
N GLY A 67 4.47 -4.02 14.71
CA GLY A 67 4.11 -2.68 14.25
C GLY A 67 4.19 -2.48 12.73
N TYR A 68 3.86 -3.50 11.92
CA TYR A 68 3.95 -3.38 10.46
C TYR A 68 2.69 -3.83 9.71
N THR A 69 2.52 -3.27 8.52
CA THR A 69 1.45 -3.65 7.59
C THR A 69 1.98 -3.80 6.17
N VAL A 70 1.37 -4.70 5.40
CA VAL A 70 1.66 -4.92 3.99
C VAL A 70 0.40 -4.64 3.17
N ILE A 71 0.52 -3.71 2.23
CA ILE A 71 -0.58 -3.19 1.43
C ILE A 71 -0.24 -3.34 -0.04
N GLU A 72 -1.07 -4.07 -0.79
CA GLU A 72 -1.01 -4.03 -2.27
C GLU A 72 -1.83 -2.85 -2.79
N LEU A 73 -1.35 -2.23 -3.87
CA LEU A 73 -2.05 -1.15 -4.57
C LEU A 73 -2.29 -1.52 -6.03
N ILE A 74 -3.41 -1.06 -6.58
CA ILE A 74 -3.76 -1.21 -8.00
C ILE A 74 -4.46 0.04 -8.53
N GLY A 75 -4.21 0.35 -9.80
CA GLY A 75 -4.89 1.43 -10.53
C GLY A 75 -3.99 2.64 -10.75
N GLU A 76 -4.52 3.84 -10.61
CA GLU A 76 -3.77 5.08 -10.75
C GLU A 76 -3.78 5.86 -9.46
N TRP A 77 -2.59 6.26 -9.02
CA TRP A 77 -2.42 7.11 -7.86
C TRP A 77 -2.46 8.57 -8.32
N ASN A 78 -3.59 9.23 -8.12
CA ASN A 78 -3.89 10.54 -8.71
C ASN A 78 -4.21 11.59 -7.64
N ASP A 79 -3.17 12.22 -7.13
CA ASP A 79 -3.30 13.31 -6.17
C ASP A 79 -3.73 14.62 -6.85
N ALA A 80 -3.38 14.81 -8.12
CA ALA A 80 -3.72 16.00 -8.89
C ALA A 80 -5.23 16.26 -9.02
N ILE A 81 -6.04 15.20 -9.08
CA ILE A 81 -7.49 15.29 -9.31
C ILE A 81 -8.28 14.79 -8.09
N ASN A 82 -7.91 13.63 -7.54
CA ASN A 82 -8.71 12.94 -6.53
C ASN A 82 -8.19 13.15 -5.11
N ASN A 83 -6.95 13.63 -4.97
CA ASN A 83 -6.23 13.65 -3.70
C ASN A 83 -6.23 12.28 -3.03
N ASP A 84 -5.75 11.27 -3.78
CA ASP A 84 -5.73 9.88 -3.35
C ASP A 84 -4.90 9.70 -2.07
N ILE A 85 -3.78 10.41 -1.94
CA ILE A 85 -2.96 10.38 -0.72
C ILE A 85 -3.70 10.87 0.53
N MET A 86 -4.52 11.92 0.45
CA MET A 86 -5.33 12.36 1.59
C MET A 86 -6.27 11.24 2.04
N THR A 87 -6.98 10.63 1.09
CA THR A 87 -7.94 9.57 1.39
C THR A 87 -7.24 8.35 1.98
N LEU A 88 -6.15 7.91 1.36
CA LEU A 88 -5.31 6.84 1.87
C LEU A 88 -4.83 7.14 3.29
N LYS A 89 -4.29 8.35 3.53
CA LYS A 89 -3.74 8.75 4.83
C LYS A 89 -4.81 8.74 5.92
N ARG A 90 -5.91 9.48 5.71
CA ARG A 90 -6.95 9.68 6.75
C ARG A 90 -7.75 8.42 7.03
N ASP A 91 -8.14 7.69 5.99
CA ASP A 91 -9.13 6.62 6.16
C ASP A 91 -8.48 5.25 6.39
N ILE A 92 -7.22 5.07 5.99
CA ILE A 92 -6.52 3.78 6.09
C ILE A 92 -5.28 3.85 6.99
N ILE A 93 -4.37 4.79 6.73
CA ILE A 93 -3.09 4.85 7.43
C ILE A 93 -3.26 5.30 8.88
N GLU A 94 -4.00 6.38 9.14
CA GLU A 94 -4.21 6.90 10.49
C GLU A 94 -4.84 5.88 11.45
N PRO A 95 -5.91 5.13 11.07
CA PRO A 95 -6.40 4.04 11.91
C PRO A 95 -5.34 2.99 12.22
N LEU A 96 -4.48 2.63 11.26
CA LEU A 96 -3.40 1.67 11.48
C LEU A 96 -2.32 2.21 12.42
N ILE A 97 -1.95 3.49 12.26
CA ILE A 97 -1.02 4.17 13.19
C ILE A 97 -1.60 4.17 14.61
N TYR A 98 -2.90 4.44 14.76
CA TYR A 98 -3.57 4.41 16.07
C TYR A 98 -3.50 3.04 16.74
N GLU A 99 -3.53 1.97 15.95
CA GLU A 99 -3.37 0.58 16.41
C GLU A 99 -1.90 0.16 16.62
N GLY A 100 -0.94 1.07 16.44
CA GLY A 100 0.49 0.86 16.71
C GLY A 100 1.34 0.47 15.50
N VAL A 101 0.82 0.63 14.27
CA VAL A 101 1.60 0.39 13.04
C VAL A 101 2.44 1.61 12.68
N ASP A 102 3.75 1.45 12.61
CA ASP A 102 4.72 2.48 12.21
C ASP A 102 5.52 2.09 10.95
N LYS A 103 5.44 0.83 10.51
CA LYS A 103 6.15 0.31 9.32
C LYS A 103 5.15 -0.06 8.23
N PHE A 104 5.19 0.68 7.13
CA PHE A 104 4.28 0.51 6.00
C PHE A 104 5.03 -0.05 4.81
N ILE A 105 4.61 -1.21 4.31
CA ILE A 105 5.20 -1.84 3.12
C ILE A 105 4.16 -1.80 2.01
N LEU A 106 4.39 -0.96 1.01
CA LEU A 106 3.50 -0.75 -0.13
C LEU A 106 4.00 -1.54 -1.34
N ILE A 107 3.16 -2.41 -1.89
CA ILE A 107 3.44 -3.19 -3.09
C ILE A 107 2.73 -2.52 -4.27
N GLY A 108 3.52 -1.88 -5.14
CA GLY A 108 3.03 -1.01 -6.22
C GLY A 108 3.16 -1.56 -7.63
N GLU A 109 3.40 -2.87 -7.79
CA GLU A 109 3.57 -3.49 -9.13
C GLU A 109 2.33 -3.42 -10.03
N ASN A 110 1.16 -3.05 -9.48
CA ASN A 110 -0.06 -2.80 -10.26
C ASN A 110 -0.49 -1.32 -10.25
N VAL A 111 0.36 -0.40 -9.77
CA VAL A 111 0.16 1.05 -9.85
C VAL A 111 0.65 1.51 -11.22
N LEU A 112 -0.29 1.89 -12.09
CA LEU A 112 -0.03 2.14 -13.50
C LEU A 112 0.53 3.53 -13.78
N ASN A 113 0.10 4.55 -13.03
CA ASN A 113 0.50 5.94 -13.21
C ASN A 113 0.47 6.68 -11.87
N PHE A 114 1.30 7.71 -11.73
CA PHE A 114 1.22 8.68 -10.64
C PHE A 114 0.97 10.09 -11.18
N HIS A 115 0.02 10.79 -10.58
CA HIS A 115 -0.28 12.17 -10.92
C HIS A 115 -0.17 13.02 -9.66
N TYR A 116 0.94 13.72 -9.53
CA TYR A 116 1.29 14.44 -8.31
C TYR A 116 0.48 15.71 -8.08
N SER A 117 0.36 16.11 -6.80
CA SER A 117 -0.09 17.43 -6.37
C SER A 117 0.91 18.04 -5.37
N ASP A 118 0.46 18.53 -4.21
CA ASP A 118 1.33 18.90 -3.09
C ASP A 118 1.82 17.67 -2.29
N ASP A 119 2.75 17.91 -1.36
CA ASP A 119 3.44 16.91 -0.56
C ASP A 119 2.96 16.82 0.90
N CYS A 120 2.01 17.67 1.31
CA CYS A 120 1.67 17.88 2.72
C CYS A 120 1.24 16.60 3.44
N TYR A 121 0.48 15.72 2.78
CA TYR A 121 0.03 14.46 3.39
C TYR A 121 1.12 13.39 3.47
N TYR A 122 2.13 13.45 2.59
CA TYR A 122 3.29 12.57 2.65
C TYR A 122 4.23 12.97 3.79
N GLU A 123 4.47 14.27 3.93
CA GLU A 123 5.22 14.83 5.05
C GLU A 123 4.53 14.48 6.38
N GLU A 124 3.23 14.72 6.48
CA GLU A 124 2.47 14.42 7.69
C GLU A 124 2.49 12.92 8.03
N TRP A 125 2.32 12.05 7.02
CA TRP A 125 2.46 10.62 7.24
C TRP A 125 3.85 10.30 7.77
N PHE A 126 4.91 10.74 7.09
CA PHE A 126 6.29 10.47 7.49
C PHE A 126 6.63 10.96 8.89
N ASP A 127 6.23 12.19 9.24
CA ASP A 127 6.50 12.81 10.55
C ASP A 127 5.81 12.08 11.71
N GLU A 128 4.72 11.38 11.45
CA GLU A 128 4.00 10.55 12.44
C GLU A 128 4.67 9.18 12.66
N LEU A 129 5.60 8.76 11.79
CA LEU A 129 6.31 7.48 11.89
C LEU A 129 7.62 7.63 12.65
N GLU A 130 7.57 7.69 13.98
CA GLU A 130 8.73 7.91 14.88
C GLU A 130 10.06 7.29 14.39
N ASP A 131 10.27 5.99 14.61
CA ASP A 131 11.39 5.19 14.09
C ASP A 131 10.94 4.29 12.91
N GLY A 132 9.73 4.56 12.40
CA GLY A 132 9.07 3.80 11.37
C GLY A 132 9.56 4.12 9.96
N TYR A 133 8.92 3.51 8.96
CA TYR A 133 9.25 3.78 7.56
C TYR A 133 8.12 3.43 6.62
N ILE A 134 8.18 3.99 5.41
CA ILE A 134 7.32 3.61 4.28
C ILE A 134 8.21 3.01 3.19
N ALA A 135 8.12 1.70 2.96
CA ALA A 135 8.90 1.00 1.94
C ALA A 135 8.08 0.76 0.68
N LEU A 136 8.64 1.10 -0.49
CA LEU A 136 8.01 0.88 -1.78
C LEU A 136 8.59 -0.35 -2.47
N ILE A 137 7.74 -1.33 -2.75
CA ILE A 137 8.11 -2.63 -3.30
C ILE A 137 7.55 -2.74 -4.73
N ASN A 138 8.43 -3.04 -5.68
CA ASN A 138 8.12 -3.32 -7.08
C ASN A 138 7.32 -2.22 -7.80
N PHE A 139 7.51 -0.95 -7.43
CA PHE A 139 6.92 0.16 -8.19
C PHE A 139 7.58 0.29 -9.58
N HIS A 140 6.79 0.61 -10.60
CA HIS A 140 7.30 0.82 -11.95
C HIS A 140 8.26 2.02 -12.01
N GLU A 141 9.31 1.89 -12.83
CA GLU A 141 10.36 2.92 -13.00
C GLU A 141 9.77 4.32 -13.31
N HIS A 142 8.75 4.40 -14.15
CA HIS A 142 8.14 5.68 -14.50
C HIS A 142 7.37 6.31 -13.33
N VAL A 143 6.71 5.51 -12.49
CA VAL A 143 6.04 5.98 -11.27
C VAL A 143 7.07 6.51 -10.28
N VAL A 144 8.16 5.75 -10.05
CA VAL A 144 9.26 6.18 -9.19
C VAL A 144 9.89 7.47 -9.70
N LYS A 145 10.05 7.61 -11.03
CA LYS A 145 10.54 8.85 -11.63
C LYS A 145 9.61 10.03 -11.33
N GLU A 146 8.30 9.86 -11.41
CA GLU A 146 7.32 10.91 -11.09
C GLU A 146 7.40 11.31 -9.61
N PHE A 147 7.61 10.37 -8.67
CA PHE A 147 7.89 10.70 -7.27
C PHE A 147 9.15 11.55 -7.11
N ASN A 148 10.24 11.20 -7.80
CA ASN A 148 11.51 11.94 -7.75
C ASN A 148 11.40 13.35 -8.34
N GLU A 149 10.54 13.57 -9.34
CA GLU A 149 10.36 14.88 -10.00
C GLU A 149 9.84 15.96 -9.04
N ILE A 150 9.13 15.56 -7.98
CA ILE A 150 8.61 16.45 -6.94
C ILE A 150 9.21 16.17 -5.56
N HIS A 151 10.32 15.43 -5.49
CA HIS A 151 11.05 15.14 -4.26
C HIS A 151 10.27 14.33 -3.20
N LEU A 152 9.25 13.56 -3.59
CA LEU A 152 8.53 12.68 -2.66
C LEU A 152 9.34 11.46 -2.23
N ASP A 153 10.39 11.13 -2.98
CA ASP A 153 11.31 10.03 -2.66
C ASP A 153 11.96 10.18 -1.28
N GLN A 154 12.06 11.41 -0.75
CA GLN A 154 12.58 11.65 0.59
C GLN A 154 11.73 11.03 1.71
N TYR A 155 10.44 10.78 1.49
CA TYR A 155 9.52 10.18 2.46
C TYR A 155 9.48 8.65 2.39
N PHE A 156 10.18 8.06 1.42
CA PHE A 156 10.08 6.64 1.10
C PHE A 156 11.43 5.93 1.14
N VAL A 157 11.41 4.67 1.57
CA VAL A 157 12.51 3.73 1.33
C VAL A 157 12.25 3.00 0.03
N LEU A 158 12.97 3.38 -1.01
CA LEU A 158 12.84 2.82 -2.36
C LEU A 158 14.19 2.53 -3.02
N GLY A 159 14.18 1.69 -4.04
CA GLY A 159 15.33 1.41 -4.88
C GLY A 159 16.12 0.16 -4.49
N GLY A 160 17.05 -0.26 -5.36
CA GLY A 160 17.92 -1.42 -5.11
C GLY A 160 17.13 -2.73 -5.07
N GLU A 161 17.27 -3.53 -4.00
CA GLU A 161 16.58 -4.83 -3.90
C GLU A 161 15.04 -4.70 -3.83
N LEU A 162 14.52 -3.51 -3.52
CA LEU A 162 13.07 -3.27 -3.43
C LEU A 162 12.41 -3.06 -4.80
N GLU A 163 13.18 -2.78 -5.87
CA GLU A 163 12.64 -2.57 -7.23
C GLU A 163 12.19 -3.87 -7.88
N GLU A 164 12.89 -4.98 -7.61
CA GLU A 164 12.59 -6.30 -8.16
C GLU A 164 12.68 -7.36 -7.04
N PHE A 165 11.67 -7.36 -6.18
CA PHE A 165 11.57 -8.24 -5.02
C PHE A 165 10.53 -9.36 -5.27
N SER A 166 10.99 -10.62 -5.22
CA SER A 166 10.14 -11.82 -5.37
C SER A 166 9.33 -12.15 -4.10
N TRP A 167 8.53 -11.19 -3.63
CA TRP A 167 7.89 -11.19 -2.31
C TRP A 167 6.91 -12.36 -2.10
N ARG A 168 6.23 -12.78 -3.16
CA ARG A 168 5.25 -13.89 -3.13
C ARG A 168 5.84 -15.25 -2.74
N THR A 169 7.16 -15.40 -2.80
CA THR A 169 7.84 -16.65 -2.45
C THR A 169 8.03 -16.84 -0.94
N TYR A 170 7.65 -15.84 -0.13
CA TYR A 170 7.87 -15.80 1.31
C TYR A 170 6.56 -15.84 2.09
N THR A 171 6.64 -16.26 3.36
CA THR A 171 5.60 -15.95 4.35
C THR A 171 5.65 -14.45 4.71
N PRO A 172 4.57 -13.86 5.29
CA PRO A 172 4.58 -12.46 5.68
C PRO A 172 5.77 -12.08 6.55
N ASN A 173 6.07 -12.87 7.59
CA ASN A 173 7.17 -12.58 8.52
C ASN A 173 8.56 -12.69 7.85
N GLN A 174 8.73 -13.64 6.93
CA GLN A 174 9.97 -13.77 6.16
C GLN A 174 10.16 -12.60 5.19
N PHE A 175 9.07 -12.14 4.58
CA PHE A 175 9.07 -10.98 3.70
C PHE A 175 9.43 -9.72 4.49
N PHE A 176 8.71 -9.45 5.58
CA PHE A 176 8.98 -8.33 6.48
C PHE A 176 10.43 -8.31 6.96
N GLY A 177 10.94 -9.42 7.50
CA GLY A 177 12.31 -9.47 8.02
C GLY A 177 13.38 -9.15 6.97
N LYS A 178 13.12 -9.44 5.69
CA LYS A 178 14.01 -9.05 4.57
C LYS A 178 13.92 -7.56 4.26
N VAL A 179 12.71 -7.01 4.19
CA VAL A 179 12.48 -5.58 3.97
C VAL A 179 13.09 -4.78 5.12
N ASP A 180 12.82 -5.17 6.36
CA ASP A 180 13.34 -4.51 7.55
C ASP A 180 14.88 -4.53 7.58
N THR A 181 15.49 -5.69 7.34
CA THR A 181 16.96 -5.79 7.23
C THR A 181 17.53 -4.88 6.14
N TYR A 182 16.81 -4.71 5.03
CA TYR A 182 17.22 -3.82 3.95
C TYR A 182 17.14 -2.34 4.36
N VAL A 183 16.02 -1.93 4.96
CA VAL A 183 15.78 -0.57 5.43
C VAL A 183 16.80 -0.18 6.51
N GLN A 184 17.00 -1.04 7.51
CA GLN A 184 17.95 -0.80 8.60
C GLN A 184 19.39 -0.62 8.10
N LYS A 185 19.79 -1.27 7.00
CA LYS A 185 21.11 -1.07 6.39
C LYS A 185 21.29 0.26 5.67
N ARG A 186 20.20 0.91 5.27
CA ARG A 186 20.24 2.23 4.61
C ARG A 186 20.21 3.39 5.59
N LEU A 187 19.60 3.19 6.76
CA LEU A 187 19.52 4.20 7.81
C LEU A 187 20.80 4.26 8.69
N ASN A 188 21.62 3.20 8.67
CA ASN A 188 22.92 3.12 9.35
C ASN A 188 24.08 3.45 8.41
#